data_AF-A0A954P5A4-F1
#
_entry.id   AF-A0A954P5A4-F1
#
_cell.length_a   1.000
_cell.length_b   1.000
_cell.length_c   1.000
_cell.angle_alpha   90.00
_cell.angle_beta   90.00
_cell.angle_gamma   90.00
#
_symmetry.space_group_name_H-M   'P 1'
#
loop_
_entity.id
_entity.type
_entity.pdbx_description
1 polymer ?
#
loop_
_entity_poly.entity_id
_entity_poly.type
_entity_poly.pdbx_seq_one_letter_code
_entity_poly.pdbx_strand_id
1 'polypeptide(L)'
;MDSLPASLLQHLGRRAFLREGGSGVGSVALASLLAGEQSPLAAAETGAASAAGGLEGMPHFAPRAKRVIYLFQSGAPSQIDLFDHKPALEQLRATDLPDSIRQGQRLTGMTSRQSRFPIAPSMFKFARHGESGQEISELLPHAAKVADDLCLIRTLHTTAINHDPAITFFQTGHQLAGRPSMGSWLAYGLGSSNQNLPAFVAMVSGSGGQPLYDRLWGSGFLPS
;
A
#
# COMPACT_ATOMS: atom_id res chain seq x y z
N MET A 1 -32.15 -62.68 -22.70
CA MET A 1 -31.65 -61.29 -22.56
C MET A 1 -31.53 -61.05 -21.07
N ASP A 2 -30.33 -61.27 -20.54
CA ASP A 2 -30.07 -61.17 -19.11
C ASP A 2 -30.20 -59.72 -18.67
N SER A 3 -31.10 -59.47 -17.71
CA SER A 3 -31.28 -58.18 -17.09
C SER A 3 -29.98 -57.75 -16.41
N LEU A 4 -29.47 -56.57 -16.77
CA LEU A 4 -28.29 -55.99 -16.16
C LEU A 4 -28.43 -55.98 -14.62
N PRO A 5 -27.38 -56.31 -13.86
CA PRO A 5 -27.44 -56.37 -12.40
C PRO A 5 -27.86 -55.02 -11.81
N ALA A 6 -28.70 -55.03 -10.77
CA ALA A 6 -29.31 -53.84 -10.17
C ALA A 6 -28.27 -52.79 -9.70
N SER A 7 -27.07 -53.22 -9.33
CA SER A 7 -25.92 -52.35 -9.03
C SER A 7 -25.47 -51.54 -10.24
N LEU A 8 -25.47 -52.13 -11.45
CA LEU A 8 -25.13 -51.45 -12.70
C LEU A 8 -26.21 -50.43 -13.08
N LEU A 9 -27.48 -50.75 -12.88
CA LEU A 9 -28.61 -49.83 -13.09
C LEU A 9 -28.59 -48.64 -12.13
N GLN A 10 -28.10 -48.83 -10.90
CA GLN A 10 -27.87 -47.73 -9.95
C GLN A 10 -26.76 -46.78 -10.41
N HIS A 11 -25.69 -47.27 -11.05
CA HIS A 11 -24.62 -46.44 -11.61
C HIS A 11 -25.00 -45.79 -12.95
N LEU A 12 -25.92 -46.41 -13.71
CA LEU A 12 -26.42 -45.90 -15.00
C LEU A 12 -27.65 -44.97 -14.88
N GLY A 13 -28.19 -44.80 -13.67
CA GLY A 13 -29.37 -43.97 -13.46
C GLY A 13 -29.09 -42.48 -13.66
N ARG A 14 -30.05 -41.73 -14.24
CA ARG A 14 -29.97 -40.26 -14.44
C ARG A 14 -29.48 -39.50 -13.19
N ARG A 15 -29.87 -39.95 -11.99
CA ARG A 15 -29.47 -39.34 -10.72
C ARG A 15 -27.99 -39.58 -10.39
N ALA A 16 -27.46 -40.78 -10.63
CA ALA A 16 -26.05 -41.08 -10.43
C ALA A 16 -25.19 -40.34 -11.47
N PHE A 17 -25.60 -40.36 -12.74
CA PHE A 17 -24.96 -39.62 -13.83
C PHE A 17 -24.89 -38.11 -13.55
N LEU A 18 -26.00 -37.48 -13.13
CA LEU A 18 -26.02 -36.04 -12.82
C LEU A 18 -25.23 -35.71 -11.55
N ARG A 19 -25.22 -36.60 -10.55
CA ARG A 19 -24.47 -36.39 -9.31
C ARG A 19 -22.96 -36.51 -9.54
N GLU A 20 -22.53 -37.58 -10.18
CA GLU A 20 -21.11 -37.87 -10.39
C GLU A 20 -20.53 -37.02 -11.53
N GLY A 21 -21.27 -36.87 -12.64
CA GLY A 21 -20.90 -35.97 -13.73
C GLY A 21 -20.91 -34.50 -13.31
N GLY A 22 -21.87 -34.07 -12.50
CA GLY A 22 -21.94 -32.71 -11.97
C GLY A 22 -20.76 -32.38 -11.06
N SER A 23 -20.36 -33.31 -10.18
CA SER A 23 -19.16 -33.15 -9.36
C SER A 23 -17.88 -33.11 -10.22
N GLY A 24 -17.77 -33.95 -11.25
CA GLY A 24 -16.61 -33.94 -12.16
C GLY A 24 -16.45 -32.62 -12.91
N VAL A 25 -17.52 -32.12 -13.55
CA VAL A 25 -17.52 -30.82 -14.25
C VAL A 25 -17.27 -29.68 -13.26
N GLY A 26 -17.87 -29.73 -12.07
CA GLY A 26 -17.65 -28.75 -11.02
C GLY A 26 -16.20 -28.69 -10.53
N SER A 27 -15.55 -29.85 -10.35
CA SER A 27 -14.14 -29.92 -9.98
C SER A 27 -13.21 -29.42 -11.08
N VAL A 28 -13.51 -29.71 -12.35
CA VAL A 28 -12.74 -29.17 -13.49
C VAL A 28 -12.91 -27.65 -13.60
N ALA A 29 -14.13 -27.14 -13.45
CA ALA A 29 -14.40 -25.70 -13.43
C ALA A 29 -13.70 -25.01 -12.26
N LEU A 30 -13.75 -25.60 -11.05
CA LEU A 30 -13.05 -25.09 -9.87
C LEU A 30 -11.52 -25.14 -10.06
N ALA A 31 -10.98 -26.23 -10.60
CA ALA A 31 -9.56 -26.35 -10.91
C ALA A 31 -9.12 -25.31 -11.95
N SER A 32 -9.94 -25.04 -12.97
CA SER A 32 -9.68 -23.99 -13.96
C SER A 32 -9.71 -22.59 -13.33
N LEU A 33 -10.65 -22.33 -12.42
CA LEU A 33 -10.72 -21.05 -11.68
C LEU A 33 -9.56 -20.87 -10.69
N LEU A 34 -9.13 -21.94 -10.01
CA LEU A 34 -8.05 -21.92 -9.03
C LEU A 34 -6.66 -21.89 -9.68
N ALA A 35 -6.48 -22.57 -10.82
CA ALA A 35 -5.22 -22.57 -11.56
C ALA A 35 -4.97 -21.22 -12.28
N GLY A 36 -6.02 -20.42 -12.49
CA GLY A 36 -5.93 -19.21 -13.30
C GLY A 36 -5.29 -19.51 -14.67
N GLU A 37 -4.51 -18.56 -15.18
CA GLU A 37 -3.76 -18.73 -16.44
C GLU A 37 -2.44 -19.52 -16.30
N GLN A 38 -2.11 -20.02 -15.11
CA GLN A 38 -1.01 -21.00 -14.96
C GLN A 38 -1.46 -22.42 -15.38
N SER A 39 -2.73 -22.59 -15.74
CA SER A 39 -3.22 -23.81 -16.36
C SER A 39 -2.63 -23.95 -17.77
N PRO A 40 -1.92 -25.07 -18.09
CA PRO A 40 -1.39 -25.32 -19.42
C PRO A 40 -2.47 -25.38 -20.52
N LEU A 41 -3.76 -25.51 -20.15
CA LEU A 41 -4.89 -25.47 -21.06
C LEU A 41 -5.31 -24.03 -21.44
N ALA A 42 -5.07 -23.04 -20.59
CA ALA A 42 -5.40 -21.63 -20.86
C ALA A 42 -4.27 -20.90 -21.64
N ALA A 43 -3.02 -21.33 -21.43
CA ALA A 43 -1.84 -20.79 -22.12
C ALA A 43 -1.83 -21.03 -23.65
N ALA A 44 -2.70 -21.92 -24.16
CA ALA A 44 -2.75 -22.27 -25.58
C ALA A 44 -3.56 -21.28 -26.44
N GLU A 45 -4.45 -20.45 -25.87
CA GLU A 45 -5.39 -19.64 -26.66
C GLU A 45 -5.09 -18.14 -26.70
N THR A 46 -4.27 -17.60 -25.80
CA THR A 46 -3.97 -16.16 -25.78
C THR A 46 -2.47 -15.92 -25.70
N GLY A 47 -1.83 -15.65 -26.84
CA GLY A 47 -0.44 -15.17 -26.93
C GLY A 47 -0.21 -13.77 -26.34
N ALA A 48 -1.09 -13.31 -25.46
CA ALA A 48 -0.94 -12.10 -24.66
C ALA A 48 -0.63 -12.54 -23.23
N ALA A 49 0.54 -12.16 -22.72
CA ALA A 49 0.84 -12.27 -21.30
C ALA A 49 -0.25 -11.52 -20.52
N SER A 50 -1.14 -12.26 -19.87
CA SER A 50 -2.25 -11.69 -19.14
C SER A 50 -1.76 -10.85 -17.98
N ALA A 51 -2.29 -9.62 -17.91
CA ALA A 51 -2.11 -8.69 -16.81
C ALA A 51 -2.65 -9.23 -15.46
N ALA A 52 -3.25 -10.42 -15.44
CA ALA A 52 -3.73 -11.07 -14.23
C ALA A 52 -2.67 -11.92 -13.52
N GLY A 53 -1.65 -12.41 -14.23
CA GLY A 53 -0.58 -13.23 -13.64
C GLY A 53 0.53 -12.35 -13.07
N GLY A 54 0.82 -12.49 -11.77
CA GLY A 54 2.03 -11.89 -11.18
C GLY A 54 3.30 -12.48 -11.79
N LEU A 55 4.46 -11.88 -11.47
CA LEU A 55 5.75 -12.38 -11.93
C LEU A 55 5.97 -13.82 -11.47
N GLU A 56 6.62 -14.62 -12.32
CA GLU A 56 7.01 -15.99 -11.96
C GLU A 56 7.85 -15.99 -10.67
N GLY A 57 7.53 -16.90 -9.74
CA GLY A 57 8.19 -16.98 -8.45
C GLY A 57 7.70 -15.98 -7.40
N MET A 58 6.72 -15.12 -7.70
CA MET A 58 6.06 -14.26 -6.71
C MET A 58 4.76 -14.88 -6.14
N PRO A 59 4.44 -14.60 -4.86
CA PRO A 59 5.28 -13.94 -3.87
C PRO A 59 6.37 -14.87 -3.32
N HIS A 60 7.55 -14.32 -2.98
CA HIS A 60 8.65 -15.10 -2.37
C HIS A 60 8.30 -15.73 -1.02
N PHE A 61 7.32 -15.18 -0.31
CA PHE A 61 6.85 -15.64 0.99
C PHE A 61 5.33 -15.70 1.04
N ALA A 62 4.79 -16.57 1.87
CA ALA A 62 3.35 -16.64 2.10
C ALA A 62 2.84 -15.28 2.66
N PRO A 63 1.82 -14.66 2.02
CA PRO A 63 1.34 -13.35 2.45
C PRO A 63 0.62 -13.44 3.80
N ARG A 64 0.98 -12.55 4.73
CA ARG A 64 0.31 -12.43 6.04
C ARG A 64 -0.90 -11.49 6.01
N ALA A 65 -0.93 -10.55 5.06
CA ALA A 65 -2.04 -9.63 4.85
C ALA A 65 -2.69 -9.91 3.49
N LYS A 66 -4.02 -9.88 3.44
CA LYS A 66 -4.79 -10.07 2.19
C LYS A 66 -5.04 -8.77 1.44
N ARG A 67 -5.11 -7.65 2.18
CA ARG A 67 -5.45 -6.31 1.66
C ARG A 67 -4.69 -5.28 2.49
N VAL A 68 -4.24 -4.22 1.83
CA VAL A 68 -3.55 -3.10 2.46
C VAL A 68 -4.33 -1.82 2.14
N ILE A 69 -4.70 -1.07 3.17
CA ILE A 69 -5.23 0.28 3.01
C ILE A 69 -4.07 1.22 3.32
N TYR A 70 -3.71 2.03 2.33
CA TYR A 70 -2.63 3.00 2.44
C TYR A 70 -3.21 4.41 2.40
N LEU A 71 -2.94 5.18 3.46
CA LEU A 71 -3.43 6.55 3.60
C LEU A 71 -2.24 7.51 3.51
N PHE A 72 -2.11 8.20 2.38
CA PHE A 72 -1.12 9.27 2.22
C PHE A 72 -1.72 10.62 2.64
N GLN A 73 -1.30 11.13 3.80
CA GLN A 73 -1.81 12.38 4.35
C GLN A 73 -1.04 13.59 3.79
N SER A 74 -1.34 13.97 2.54
CA SER A 74 -0.76 15.17 1.92
C SER A 74 -1.14 16.43 2.71
N GLY A 75 -0.13 17.17 3.18
CA GLY A 75 -0.37 18.36 4.02
C GLY A 75 -0.77 18.04 5.47
N ALA A 76 -0.44 16.84 5.96
CA ALA A 76 -0.63 16.50 7.37
C ALA A 76 0.10 17.46 8.34
N PRO A 77 -0.33 17.52 9.61
CA PRO A 77 0.42 18.23 10.64
C PRO A 77 1.84 17.68 10.81
N SER A 78 2.71 18.49 11.42
CA SER A 78 4.11 18.15 11.64
C SER A 78 4.27 16.88 12.47
N GLN A 79 5.27 16.06 12.16
CA GLN A 79 5.55 14.84 12.92
C GLN A 79 5.87 15.12 14.41
N ILE A 80 6.52 16.26 14.69
CA ILE A 80 6.87 16.66 16.06
C ILE A 80 5.65 17.09 16.88
N ASP A 81 4.52 17.37 16.21
CA ASP A 81 3.24 17.70 16.84
C ASP A 81 2.34 16.46 17.03
N LEU A 82 2.69 15.32 16.41
CA LEU A 82 1.85 14.12 16.39
C LEU A 82 2.47 12.92 17.12
N PHE A 83 3.66 12.48 16.70
CA PHE A 83 4.25 11.19 17.09
C PHE A 83 5.73 11.24 17.48
N ASP A 84 6.39 12.39 17.35
CA ASP A 84 7.83 12.56 17.59
C ASP A 84 8.07 13.65 18.63
N HIS A 85 7.70 13.36 19.88
CA HIS A 85 7.88 14.29 21.01
C HIS A 85 9.36 14.59 21.22
N LYS A 86 9.72 15.88 21.14
CA LYS A 86 11.09 16.37 21.36
C LYS A 86 11.14 17.42 22.47
N PRO A 87 11.00 17.02 23.75
CA PRO A 87 10.87 17.96 24.87
C PRO A 87 12.11 18.87 25.05
N ALA A 88 13.30 18.40 24.65
CA ALA A 88 14.53 19.19 24.71
C ALA A 88 14.48 20.47 23.82
N LEU A 89 13.62 20.50 22.79
CA LEU A 89 13.49 21.69 21.93
C LEU A 89 12.86 22.88 22.67
N GLU A 90 12.16 22.65 23.77
CA GLU A 90 11.56 23.73 24.56
C GLU A 90 12.62 24.70 25.11
N GLN A 91 13.78 24.16 25.51
CA GLN A 91 14.92 24.95 25.98
C GLN A 91 15.53 25.83 24.89
N LEU A 92 15.26 25.52 23.62
CA LEU A 92 15.77 26.21 22.44
C LEU A 92 14.71 27.10 21.79
N ARG A 93 13.52 27.24 22.39
CA ARG A 93 12.42 28.06 21.84
C ARG A 93 12.93 29.46 21.48
N ALA A 94 12.61 29.89 20.25
CA ALA A 94 12.98 31.19 19.69
C ALA A 94 14.49 31.49 19.55
N THR A 95 15.36 30.54 19.91
CA THR A 95 16.78 30.59 19.51
C THR A 95 16.89 30.24 18.03
N ASP A 96 17.85 30.83 17.33
CA ASP A 96 18.04 30.55 15.90
C ASP A 96 18.62 29.15 15.67
N LEU A 97 18.17 28.51 14.57
CA LEU A 97 18.65 27.20 14.14
C LEU A 97 20.19 27.21 14.04
N PRO A 98 20.90 26.34 14.78
CA PRO A 98 22.35 26.30 14.75
C PRO A 98 22.89 25.97 13.35
N ASP A 99 23.98 26.62 12.96
CA ASP A 99 24.65 26.32 11.68
C ASP A 99 25.16 24.88 11.58
N SER A 100 25.48 24.25 12.72
CA SER A 100 25.85 22.83 12.80
C SER A 100 24.74 21.88 12.36
N ILE A 101 23.47 22.31 12.47
CA ILE A 101 22.29 21.59 11.99
C ILE A 101 21.95 22.01 10.57
N ARG A 102 21.99 23.33 10.29
CA ARG A 102 21.64 23.86 8.97
C ARG A 102 22.57 23.35 7.87
N GLN A 103 23.88 23.23 8.14
CA GLN A 103 24.91 22.68 7.24
C GLN A 103 24.81 23.14 5.78
N GLY A 104 24.35 24.37 5.53
CA GLY A 104 24.14 24.89 4.17
C GLY A 104 23.02 24.21 3.37
N GLN A 105 22.12 23.46 4.02
CA GLN A 105 20.96 22.85 3.40
C GLN A 105 20.14 23.88 2.60
N ARG A 106 19.66 23.45 1.43
CA ARG A 106 18.87 24.29 0.54
C ARG A 106 17.54 24.64 1.21
N LEU A 107 17.23 25.93 1.25
CA LEU A 107 15.95 26.43 1.73
C LEU A 107 14.92 26.50 0.60
N THR A 108 13.65 26.40 0.96
CA THR A 108 12.56 26.63 0.02
C THR A 108 12.50 28.11 -0.36
N GLY A 109 11.88 28.44 -1.50
CA GLY A 109 11.68 29.83 -1.91
C GLY A 109 10.85 30.66 -0.91
N MET A 110 10.05 30.00 -0.07
CA MET A 110 9.21 30.66 0.93
C MET A 110 9.99 31.03 2.20
N THR A 111 11.06 30.29 2.52
CA THR A 111 11.85 30.49 3.74
C THR A 111 13.22 31.09 3.49
N SER A 112 13.73 31.07 2.26
CA SER A 112 15.09 31.53 1.92
C SER A 112 15.36 33.01 2.20
N ARG A 113 14.32 33.84 2.29
CA ARG A 113 14.42 35.28 2.58
C ARG A 113 14.10 35.64 4.03
N GLN A 114 13.90 34.65 4.90
CA GLN A 114 13.71 34.91 6.32
C GLN A 114 15.02 35.43 6.92
N SER A 115 14.91 36.47 7.76
CA SER A 115 16.08 37.03 8.46
C SER A 115 16.61 36.11 9.57
N ARG A 116 15.74 35.23 10.09
CA ARG A 116 15.96 34.35 11.24
C ARG A 116 15.22 33.04 11.05
N PHE A 117 15.72 31.98 11.68
CA PHE A 117 15.14 30.63 11.64
C PHE A 117 14.92 30.14 13.07
N PRO A 118 13.97 30.73 13.81
CA PRO A 118 13.76 30.38 15.21
C PRO A 118 13.24 28.96 15.36
N ILE A 119 13.80 28.22 16.33
CA ILE A 119 13.30 26.90 16.70
C ILE A 119 11.92 27.06 17.36
N ALA A 120 10.95 26.34 16.81
CA ALA A 120 9.58 26.27 17.30
C ALA A 120 9.30 24.83 17.78
N PRO A 121 9.36 24.56 19.09
CA PRO A 121 8.93 23.27 19.64
C PRO A 121 7.42 23.09 19.50
N SER A 122 6.93 21.86 19.63
CA SER A 122 5.50 21.59 19.67
C SER A 122 4.84 22.35 20.82
N MET A 123 3.64 22.86 20.58
CA MET A 123 2.81 23.51 21.61
C MET A 123 1.77 22.56 22.23
N PHE A 124 1.69 21.33 21.72
CA PHE A 124 0.71 20.33 22.14
C PHE A 124 1.27 19.45 23.25
N LYS A 125 0.37 18.89 24.04
CA LYS A 125 0.71 17.95 25.11
C LYS A 125 0.88 16.54 24.54
N PHE A 126 1.80 15.80 25.16
CA PHE A 126 2.05 14.40 24.86
C PHE A 126 1.86 13.56 26.12
N ALA A 127 1.37 12.33 25.93
CA ALA A 127 1.28 11.33 26.98
C ALA A 127 1.72 9.97 26.43
N ARG A 128 2.20 9.10 27.33
CA ARG A 128 2.50 7.70 27.00
C ARG A 128 1.22 6.89 26.99
N HIS A 129 1.06 6.08 25.95
CA HIS A 129 -0.11 5.23 25.75
C HIS A 129 0.29 3.77 25.52
N GLY A 130 -0.57 2.86 25.97
CA GLY A 130 -0.40 1.42 25.83
C GLY A 130 0.78 0.85 26.62
N GLU A 131 0.98 -0.46 26.47
CA GLU A 131 2.15 -1.18 27.01
C GLU A 131 3.43 -0.83 26.25
N SER A 132 3.31 -0.48 24.97
CA SER A 132 4.39 0.02 24.12
C SER A 132 4.97 1.35 24.60
N GLY A 133 4.24 2.08 25.45
CA GLY A 133 4.69 3.35 26.04
C GLY A 133 4.88 4.48 25.03
N GLN A 134 4.22 4.39 23.86
CA GLN A 134 4.36 5.36 22.79
C GLN A 134 3.86 6.73 23.21
N GLU A 135 4.67 7.76 23.00
CA GLU A 135 4.28 9.16 23.23
C GLU A 135 3.47 9.68 22.03
N ILE A 136 2.19 9.92 22.26
CA ILE A 136 1.25 10.39 21.22
C ILE A 136 0.64 11.72 21.70
N SER A 137 0.50 12.65 20.76
CA SER A 137 -0.05 13.97 21.00
C SER A 137 -1.54 13.94 21.36
N GLU A 138 -1.99 14.90 22.18
CA GLU A 138 -3.40 15.11 22.51
C GLU A 138 -4.29 15.35 21.27
N LEU A 139 -3.70 15.70 20.13
CA LEU A 139 -4.38 15.86 18.84
C LEU A 139 -4.91 14.54 18.25
N LEU A 140 -4.43 13.39 18.72
CA LEU A 140 -4.76 12.07 18.19
C LEU A 140 -5.41 11.16 19.24
N PRO A 141 -6.52 11.59 19.89
CA PRO A 141 -7.09 10.89 21.04
C PRO A 141 -7.64 9.50 20.67
N HIS A 142 -7.98 9.27 19.40
CA HIS A 142 -8.46 7.99 18.91
C HIS A 142 -7.31 7.04 18.54
N ALA A 143 -6.23 7.55 17.93
CA ALA A 143 -5.06 6.74 17.63
C ALA A 143 -4.35 6.29 18.92
N ALA A 144 -4.31 7.16 19.93
CA ALA A 144 -3.76 6.85 21.24
C ALA A 144 -4.44 5.64 21.93
N LYS A 145 -5.72 5.35 21.63
CA LYS A 145 -6.44 4.20 22.20
C LYS A 145 -5.99 2.85 21.65
N VAL A 146 -5.32 2.84 20.51
CA VAL A 146 -4.84 1.64 19.82
C VAL A 146 -3.31 1.66 19.69
N ALA A 147 -2.61 2.35 20.60
CA ALA A 147 -1.16 2.53 20.53
C ALA A 147 -0.41 1.19 20.33
N ASP A 148 -0.80 0.14 21.04
CA ASP A 148 -0.13 -1.16 20.96
C ASP A 148 -0.36 -1.92 19.64
N ASP A 149 -1.35 -1.50 18.85
CA ASP A 149 -1.59 -2.00 17.49
C ASP A 149 -0.86 -1.16 16.43
N LEU A 150 -0.21 -0.06 16.84
CA LEU A 150 0.51 0.85 15.95
C LEU A 150 2.01 0.56 15.98
N CYS A 151 2.61 0.49 14.79
CA CYS A 151 4.05 0.50 14.62
C CYS A 151 4.50 1.83 14.02
N LEU A 152 5.31 2.59 14.77
CA LEU A 152 5.87 3.85 14.31
C LEU A 152 7.27 3.66 13.71
N ILE A 153 7.41 3.98 12.42
CA ILE A 153 8.69 3.95 11.71
C ILE A 153 9.27 5.37 11.67
N ARG A 154 10.29 5.62 12.49
CA ARG A 154 11.00 6.94 12.56
C ARG A 154 12.30 6.98 11.76
N THR A 155 12.66 5.90 11.09
CA THR A 155 13.93 5.74 10.36
C THR A 155 13.89 6.26 8.92
N LEU A 156 12.73 6.78 8.46
CA LEU A 156 12.58 7.32 7.12
C LEU A 156 13.33 8.65 6.99
N HIS A 157 14.12 8.77 5.91
CA HIS A 157 14.91 9.95 5.60
C HIS A 157 14.73 10.34 4.14
N THR A 158 14.67 11.64 3.86
CA THR A 158 14.60 12.19 2.50
C THR A 158 15.46 13.43 2.39
N THR A 159 15.99 13.68 1.19
CA THR A 159 16.72 14.91 0.85
C THR A 159 15.84 15.91 0.10
N ALA A 160 14.59 15.55 -0.18
CA ALA A 160 13.63 16.43 -0.86
C ALA A 160 13.12 17.51 0.10
N ILE A 161 13.37 18.77 -0.23
CA ILE A 161 13.00 19.94 0.59
C ILE A 161 11.60 20.49 0.27
N ASN A 162 11.03 20.10 -0.87
CA ASN A 162 9.76 20.60 -1.39
C ASN A 162 8.72 19.49 -1.40
N HIS A 163 7.45 19.86 -1.21
CA HIS A 163 6.34 18.91 -1.16
C HIS A 163 6.27 18.01 -2.40
N ASP A 164 6.22 18.56 -3.61
CA ASP A 164 5.99 17.78 -4.82
C ASP A 164 7.10 16.74 -5.13
N PRO A 165 8.40 17.07 -5.05
CA PRO A 165 9.48 16.08 -5.13
C PRO A 165 9.45 15.04 -3.99
N ALA A 166 9.09 15.45 -2.77
CA ALA A 166 9.01 14.54 -1.62
C ALA A 166 7.87 13.53 -1.76
N ILE A 167 6.69 13.98 -2.20
CA ILE A 167 5.54 13.11 -2.49
C ILE A 167 5.89 12.15 -3.62
N THR A 168 6.51 12.65 -4.70
CA THR A 168 6.94 11.80 -5.83
C THR A 168 7.93 10.72 -5.35
N PHE A 169 8.90 11.10 -4.51
CA PHE A 169 9.84 10.15 -3.93
C PHE A 169 9.15 9.11 -3.06
N PHE A 170 8.20 9.52 -2.22
CA PHE A 170 7.50 8.61 -1.34
C PHE A 170 6.65 7.59 -2.13
N GLN A 171 6.00 8.03 -3.20
CA GLN A 171 5.14 7.15 -4.01
C GLN A 171 5.91 6.29 -5.01
N THR A 172 7.06 6.75 -5.52
CA THR A 172 7.74 6.12 -6.67
C THR A 172 9.20 5.73 -6.43
N GLY A 173 9.75 6.06 -5.25
CA GLY A 173 11.16 5.88 -4.91
C GLY A 173 12.12 6.87 -5.60
N HIS A 174 11.62 7.88 -6.32
CA HIS A 174 12.44 8.87 -7.03
C HIS A 174 11.82 10.27 -6.99
N GLN A 175 12.64 11.32 -6.94
CA GLN A 175 12.16 12.70 -6.83
C GLN A 175 11.64 13.31 -8.15
N LEU A 176 11.80 12.60 -9.27
CA LEU A 176 11.39 13.02 -10.61
C LEU A 176 10.23 12.13 -11.06
N ALA A 177 9.28 12.74 -11.77
CA ALA A 177 8.13 12.03 -12.30
C ALA A 177 8.53 10.97 -13.34
N GLY A 178 7.64 10.00 -13.56
CA GLY A 178 7.75 8.99 -14.62
C GLY A 178 8.08 7.58 -14.15
N ARG A 179 8.40 7.40 -12.86
CA ARG A 179 8.56 6.06 -12.27
C ARG A 179 7.21 5.48 -11.82
N PRO A 180 7.07 4.14 -11.86
CA PRO A 180 5.85 3.48 -11.38
C PRO A 180 5.63 3.74 -9.89
N SER A 181 4.37 3.90 -9.51
CA SER A 181 3.99 4.01 -8.10
C SER A 181 4.21 2.70 -7.34
N MET A 182 4.29 2.77 -6.02
CA MET A 182 4.35 1.60 -5.13
C MET A 182 3.19 0.63 -5.41
N GLY A 183 1.98 1.17 -5.63
CA GLY A 183 0.81 0.35 -5.98
C GLY A 183 0.97 -0.36 -7.33
N SER A 184 1.53 0.32 -8.33
CA SER A 184 1.81 -0.26 -9.64
C SER A 184 2.89 -1.35 -9.58
N TRP A 185 3.94 -1.17 -8.78
CA TRP A 185 4.93 -2.22 -8.55
C TRP A 185 4.34 -3.46 -7.88
N LEU A 186 3.47 -3.27 -6.88
CA LEU A 186 2.79 -4.37 -6.21
C LEU A 186 1.84 -5.10 -7.17
N ALA A 187 1.05 -4.38 -7.96
CA ALA A 187 0.16 -4.95 -8.96
C ALA A 187 0.93 -5.73 -10.03
N TYR A 188 2.02 -5.16 -10.56
CA TYR A 188 2.86 -5.83 -11.55
C TYR A 188 3.55 -7.08 -11.00
N GLY A 189 4.08 -7.02 -9.78
CA GLY A 189 4.79 -8.14 -9.17
C GLY A 189 3.88 -9.27 -8.71
N LEU A 190 2.76 -8.94 -8.06
CA LEU A 190 1.86 -9.93 -7.43
C LEU A 190 0.69 -10.35 -8.33
N GLY A 191 0.41 -9.59 -9.39
CA GLY A 191 -0.74 -9.81 -10.26
C GLY A 191 -2.08 -9.45 -9.61
N SER A 192 -3.16 -9.88 -10.25
CA SER A 192 -4.52 -9.69 -9.75
C SER A 192 -5.22 -11.02 -9.54
N SER A 193 -5.90 -11.17 -8.40
CA SER A 193 -6.85 -12.28 -8.20
C SER A 193 -8.16 -12.10 -8.95
N ASN A 194 -8.38 -10.93 -9.56
CA ASN A 194 -9.58 -10.61 -10.32
C ASN A 194 -9.22 -9.90 -11.62
N GLN A 195 -9.54 -10.50 -12.76
CA GLN A 195 -9.26 -9.92 -14.08
C GLN A 195 -10.18 -8.74 -14.43
N ASN A 196 -11.34 -8.65 -13.77
CA ASN A 196 -12.36 -7.65 -14.05
C ASN A 196 -12.24 -6.39 -13.17
N LEU A 197 -11.33 -6.39 -12.19
CA LEU A 197 -11.10 -5.24 -11.30
C LEU A 197 -9.60 -4.91 -11.22
N PRO A 198 -9.24 -3.62 -11.10
CA PRO A 198 -7.85 -3.23 -10.94
C PRO A 198 -7.26 -3.77 -9.61
N ALA A 199 -6.02 -4.26 -9.66
CA ALA A 199 -5.29 -4.73 -8.48
C ALA A 199 -4.88 -3.58 -7.53
N PHE A 200 -4.80 -2.36 -8.04
CA PHE A 200 -4.48 -1.15 -7.29
C PHE A 200 -5.44 -0.03 -7.65
N VAL A 201 -6.00 0.63 -6.63
CA VAL A 201 -6.91 1.77 -6.79
C VAL A 201 -6.38 2.91 -5.93
N ALA A 202 -6.16 4.06 -6.55
CA ALA A 202 -5.87 5.30 -5.85
C ALA A 202 -7.14 6.16 -5.79
N MET A 203 -7.47 6.64 -4.59
CA MET A 203 -8.59 7.55 -4.38
C MET A 203 -8.08 8.81 -3.68
N VAL A 204 -8.56 9.96 -4.13
CA VAL A 204 -8.31 11.24 -3.48
C VAL A 204 -9.52 11.58 -2.62
N SER A 205 -9.28 11.88 -1.34
CA SER A 205 -10.33 12.29 -0.41
C SER A 205 -10.38 13.81 -0.29
N GLY A 206 -11.59 14.37 -0.33
CA GLY A 206 -11.83 15.81 -0.15
C GLY A 206 -11.47 16.67 -1.36
N SER A 207 -11.70 17.98 -1.24
CA SER A 207 -11.51 18.97 -2.33
C SER A 207 -10.59 20.13 -1.95
N GLY A 208 -9.76 19.97 -0.92
CA GLY A 208 -8.87 21.03 -0.41
C GLY A 208 -7.53 20.48 0.06
N GLY A 209 -6.45 21.24 -0.18
CA GLY A 209 -5.08 20.87 0.20
C GLY A 209 -4.06 21.13 -0.92
N GLN A 210 -2.84 20.63 -0.73
CA GLN A 210 -1.81 20.63 -1.78
C GLN A 210 -2.26 19.75 -2.96
N PRO A 211 -2.14 20.20 -4.22
CA PRO A 211 -2.53 19.40 -5.38
C PRO A 211 -1.81 18.04 -5.41
N LEU A 212 -2.58 16.97 -5.55
CA LEU A 212 -2.06 15.63 -5.84
C LEU A 212 -2.26 15.36 -7.32
N TYR A 213 -1.15 15.15 -8.03
CA TYR A 213 -1.15 14.90 -9.46
C TYR A 213 -1.32 13.41 -9.77
N ASP A 214 -2.05 13.07 -10.83
CA ASP A 214 -2.29 11.68 -11.26
C ASP A 214 -0.99 10.89 -11.49
N ARG A 215 0.07 11.58 -11.92
CA ARG A 215 1.42 11.03 -12.12
C ARG A 215 2.01 10.34 -10.89
N LEU A 216 1.47 10.57 -9.69
CA LEU A 216 1.92 9.95 -8.44
C LEU A 216 1.48 8.49 -8.30
N TRP A 217 0.47 8.08 -9.05
CA TRP A 217 -0.23 6.79 -8.89
C TRP A 217 -0.15 5.91 -10.15
N GLY A 218 0.52 6.38 -11.20
CA GLY A 218 0.56 5.71 -12.50
C GLY A 218 1.54 4.53 -12.57
N SER A 219 1.39 3.74 -13.63
CA SER A 219 2.25 2.59 -13.97
C SER A 219 3.64 3.00 -14.48
N GLY A 220 3.86 4.26 -14.85
CA GLY A 220 5.13 4.71 -15.41
C GLY A 220 5.47 3.93 -16.68
N PHE A 221 6.58 3.19 -16.65
CA PHE A 221 7.01 2.32 -17.75
C PHE A 221 6.55 0.86 -17.62
N LEU A 222 5.80 0.50 -16.57
CA LEU A 222 5.23 -0.84 -16.43
C LEU A 222 4.01 -1.01 -17.34
N PRO A 223 3.73 -2.24 -17.81
CA PRO A 223 2.48 -2.54 -18.50
C PRO A 223 1.29 -2.28 -17.57
N SER A 224 0.19 -1.76 -18.14
CA SER A 224 -1.06 -1.41 -17.44
C SER A 224 -2.28 -1.96 -18.15
#